data_AF-A0A418V447-F1
#
_entry.id   AF-A0A418V447-F1
#
_cell.length_a   1.000
_cell.length_b   1.000
_cell.length_c   1.000
_cell.angle_alpha   90.00
_cell.angle_beta   90.00
_cell.angle_gamma   90.00
#
_symmetry.space_group_name_H-M   'P 1'
#
loop_
_entity.id
_entity.type
_entity.pdbx_description
1 polymer ?
#
loop_
_entity_poly.entity_id
_entity_poly.type
_entity_poly.pdbx_seq_one_letter_code
_entity_poly.pdbx_strand_id
1 'polypeptide(L)'
;MVAQNADPDFVARRRGAVWSAERRAAKAAEMTERNADPAFHDKKVRGIAMRKRGRLQIPVHCHPLVRGLVAAMNAQMTTQREVGRRAGLSDRTVAEWRLRTMPFVDALDAALNTLDLELAIVPIGSRDANGFVNRRRATP
;
A
#
# COMPACT_ATOMS: atom_id res chain seq x y z
N MET A 1 -17.06 11.10 33.85
CA MET A 1 -15.79 10.68 33.21
C MET A 1 -14.69 10.73 34.26
N VAL A 2 -13.84 9.69 34.30
CA VAL A 2 -12.48 9.68 34.91
C VAL A 2 -12.32 9.44 36.43
N ALA A 3 -12.85 8.35 36.99
CA ALA A 3 -12.33 7.79 38.25
C ALA A 3 -11.31 6.65 38.01
N GLN A 4 -11.44 5.91 36.90
CA GLN A 4 -10.57 4.78 36.55
C GLN A 4 -9.13 5.17 36.19
N ASN A 5 -8.84 6.43 35.83
CA ASN A 5 -7.47 6.87 35.51
C ASN A 5 -6.65 7.26 36.76
N ALA A 6 -7.24 7.26 37.96
CA ALA A 6 -6.53 7.50 39.21
C ALA A 6 -6.00 6.21 39.86
N ASP A 7 -6.46 5.04 39.39
CA ASP A 7 -5.96 3.75 39.85
C ASP A 7 -4.53 3.53 39.30
N PRO A 8 -3.50 3.51 40.15
CA PRO A 8 -2.11 3.35 39.74
C PRO A 8 -1.87 1.99 39.05
N ASP A 9 -2.64 0.96 39.41
CA ASP A 9 -2.57 -0.37 38.82
C ASP A 9 -3.15 -0.37 37.39
N PHE A 10 -4.23 0.37 37.17
CA PHE A 10 -4.80 0.60 35.84
C PHE A 10 -3.86 1.43 34.95
N VAL A 11 -3.21 2.47 35.48
CA VAL A 11 -2.22 3.28 34.74
C VAL A 11 -0.96 2.48 34.41
N ALA A 12 -0.49 1.63 35.33
CA ALA A 12 0.65 0.74 35.12
C ALA A 12 0.37 -0.34 34.06
N ARG A 13 -0.85 -0.89 34.03
CA ARG A 13 -1.28 -1.86 33.00
C ARG A 13 -1.51 -1.22 31.63
N ARG A 14 -2.00 0.03 31.59
CA ARG A 14 -2.29 0.77 30.35
C ARG A 14 -1.04 1.35 29.68
N ARG A 15 -0.03 1.72 30.45
CA ARG A 15 1.32 2.01 29.94
C ARG A 15 2.04 0.68 29.69
N GLY A 16 1.65 0.00 28.61
CA GLY A 16 2.26 -1.26 28.18
C GLY A 16 3.77 -1.23 28.39
N ALA A 17 4.29 -2.21 29.13
CA ALA A 17 5.61 -2.24 29.75
C ALA A 17 6.61 -1.31 29.05
N VAL A 18 6.91 -0.16 29.66
CA VAL A 18 7.93 0.75 29.13
C VAL A 18 9.25 0.00 29.17
N TRP A 19 9.78 -0.37 28.00
CA TRP A 19 11.05 -1.10 27.96
C TRP A 19 12.15 -0.24 28.58
N SER A 20 12.86 -0.81 29.57
CA SER A 20 14.04 -0.18 30.13
C SER A 20 15.05 0.16 29.02
N ALA A 21 15.87 1.18 29.24
CA ALA A 21 16.89 1.58 28.28
C ALA A 21 17.83 0.40 27.94
N GLU A 22 18.18 -0.40 28.94
CA GLU A 22 18.98 -1.61 28.81
C GLU A 22 18.31 -2.67 27.92
N ARG A 23 17.01 -2.94 28.12
CA ARG A 23 16.27 -3.90 27.28
C ARG A 23 16.16 -3.42 25.84
N ARG A 24 16.04 -2.11 25.61
CA ARG A 24 16.08 -1.51 24.26
C ARG A 24 17.45 -1.66 23.62
N ALA A 25 18.53 -1.42 24.37
CA ALA A 25 19.91 -1.57 23.89
C ALA A 25 20.22 -3.03 23.54
N ALA A 26 19.86 -3.98 24.40
CA ALA A 26 20.02 -5.41 24.15
C ALA A 26 19.25 -5.87 22.91
N LYS A 27 17.99 -5.44 22.74
CA LYS A 27 17.21 -5.77 21.54
C LYS A 27 17.79 -5.12 20.28
N ALA A 28 18.32 -3.90 20.38
CA ALA A 28 18.99 -3.25 19.26
C ALA A 28 20.25 -4.01 18.84
N ALA A 29 21.07 -4.48 19.78
CA ALA A 29 22.22 -5.32 19.50
C ALA A 29 21.83 -6.64 18.82
N GLU A 30 20.82 -7.34 19.35
CA GLU A 30 20.26 -8.57 18.75
C GLU A 30 19.77 -8.32 17.31
N MET A 31 19.10 -7.19 17.06
CA MET A 31 18.63 -6.81 15.73
C MET A 31 19.79 -6.50 14.78
N THR A 32 20.86 -5.87 15.26
CA THR A 32 22.06 -5.59 14.48
C THR A 32 22.76 -6.89 14.08
N GLU A 33 22.96 -7.82 15.02
CA GLU A 33 23.55 -9.13 14.76
C GLU A 33 22.71 -9.93 13.75
N ARG A 34 21.38 -9.98 13.94
CA ARG A 34 20.48 -10.64 13.01
C ARG A 34 20.47 -10.01 11.61
N ASN A 35 20.65 -8.70 11.51
CA ASN A 35 20.75 -8.02 10.21
C ASN A 35 22.11 -8.24 9.53
N ALA A 36 23.16 -8.57 10.29
CA ALA A 36 24.49 -8.90 9.77
C ALA A 36 24.57 -10.34 9.22
N ASP A 37 23.64 -11.23 9.60
CA ASP A 37 23.53 -12.58 9.04
C ASP A 37 23.19 -12.56 7.54
N PRO A 38 24.08 -13.06 6.66
CA PRO A 38 23.84 -13.13 5.22
C PRO A 38 22.59 -13.95 4.86
N ALA A 39 22.28 -15.03 5.58
CA ALA A 39 21.12 -15.86 5.31
C ALA A 39 19.81 -15.12 5.60
N PHE A 40 19.78 -14.29 6.65
CA PHE A 40 18.66 -13.42 6.96
C PHE A 40 18.47 -12.34 5.88
N HIS A 41 19.57 -11.74 5.41
CA HIS A 41 19.54 -10.76 4.33
C HIS A 41 19.03 -11.38 3.01
N ASP A 42 19.54 -12.54 2.62
CA ASP A 42 19.13 -13.23 1.40
C ASP A 42 17.67 -13.66 1.42
N LYS A 43 17.19 -14.16 2.57
CA LYS A 43 15.77 -14.45 2.76
C LYS A 43 14.91 -13.20 2.57
N LYS A 44 15.36 -12.04 3.07
CA LYS A 44 14.67 -10.76 2.93
C LYS A 44 14.68 -10.29 1.47
N VAL A 45 15.82 -10.34 0.79
CA VAL A 45 15.95 -10.01 -0.64
C VAL A 45 15.04 -10.91 -1.48
N ARG A 46 15.06 -12.23 -1.23
CA ARG A 46 14.18 -13.20 -1.88
C ARG A 46 12.70 -12.90 -1.62
N GLY A 47 12.34 -12.55 -0.39
CA GLY A 47 10.98 -12.12 -0.04
C GLY A 47 10.55 -10.83 -0.76
N ILE A 48 11.47 -9.89 -0.98
CA ILE A 48 11.23 -8.68 -1.78
C ILE A 48 11.06 -9.04 -3.27
N ALA A 49 11.90 -9.93 -3.80
CA ALA A 49 11.81 -10.41 -5.17
C ALA A 49 10.53 -11.21 -5.45
N MET A 50 10.06 -11.99 -4.46
CA MET A 50 8.80 -12.75 -4.54
C MET A 50 7.54 -11.91 -4.31
N ARG A 51 7.64 -10.60 -4.11
CA ARG A 51 6.45 -9.74 -4.07
C ARG A 51 5.68 -9.89 -5.38
N LYS A 52 4.34 -9.89 -5.28
CA LYS A 52 3.41 -10.12 -6.40
C LYS A 52 3.43 -8.99 -7.45
N ARG A 53 4.57 -8.78 -8.11
CA ARG A 53 4.71 -7.96 -9.31
C ARG A 53 3.96 -8.65 -10.45
N GLY A 54 3.15 -7.92 -11.20
CA GLY A 54 2.39 -8.51 -12.31
C GLY A 54 1.29 -9.49 -11.91
N ARG A 55 1.08 -9.73 -10.61
CA ARG A 55 0.18 -10.77 -10.08
C ARG A 55 -0.74 -10.26 -8.98
N LEU A 56 -1.01 -8.95 -8.96
CA LEU A 56 -2.01 -8.38 -8.07
C LEU A 56 -3.40 -8.83 -8.56
N GLN A 57 -4.18 -9.44 -7.67
CA GLN A 57 -5.55 -9.78 -7.99
C GLN A 57 -6.36 -8.50 -8.24
N ILE A 58 -7.07 -8.41 -9.35
CA ILE A 58 -7.98 -7.30 -9.65
C ILE A 58 -9.34 -7.65 -9.02
N PRO A 59 -9.78 -6.98 -7.94
CA PRO A 59 -11.07 -7.29 -7.31
C PRO A 59 -12.23 -6.87 -8.23
N VAL A 60 -13.25 -7.73 -8.37
CA VAL A 60 -14.41 -7.45 -9.23
C VAL A 60 -15.28 -6.32 -8.67
N HIS A 61 -15.36 -6.19 -7.35
CA HIS A 61 -16.24 -5.24 -6.66
C HIS A 61 -15.62 -3.85 -6.41
N CYS A 62 -14.33 -3.63 -6.73
CA CYS A 62 -13.74 -2.30 -6.55
C CYS A 62 -14.10 -1.36 -7.69
N HIS A 63 -13.91 -0.05 -7.47
CA HIS A 63 -14.23 0.97 -8.47
C HIS A 63 -13.50 0.72 -9.80
N PRO A 64 -14.14 0.92 -10.98
CA PRO A 64 -13.51 0.66 -12.28
C PRO A 64 -12.14 1.32 -12.44
N LEU A 65 -11.97 2.58 -12.03
CA LEU A 65 -10.67 3.27 -12.13
C LEU A 65 -9.58 2.62 -11.25
N VAL A 66 -9.96 2.08 -10.09
CA VAL A 66 -9.02 1.34 -9.23
C VAL A 66 -8.66 0.00 -9.89
N ARG A 67 -9.59 -0.66 -10.58
CA ARG A 67 -9.26 -1.84 -11.40
C ARG A 67 -8.27 -1.48 -12.51
N GLY A 68 -8.48 -0.35 -13.17
CA GLY A 68 -7.55 0.20 -14.17
C GLY A 68 -6.16 0.43 -13.62
N LEU A 69 -6.04 1.07 -12.45
CA LEU A 69 -4.78 1.23 -11.75
C LEU A 69 -4.09 -0.12 -11.48
N VAL A 70 -4.80 -1.11 -10.93
CA VAL A 70 -4.21 -2.42 -10.64
C VAL A 70 -3.82 -3.17 -11.92
N ALA A 71 -4.61 -3.05 -12.98
CA ALA A 71 -4.28 -3.61 -14.29
C ALA A 71 -3.00 -2.98 -14.86
N ALA A 72 -2.86 -1.66 -14.80
CA ALA A 72 -1.65 -0.94 -15.21
C ALA A 72 -0.42 -1.35 -14.39
N MET A 73 -0.57 -1.43 -13.06
CA MET A 73 0.49 -1.92 -12.17
C MET A 73 0.94 -3.33 -12.53
N ASN A 74 0.00 -4.21 -12.85
CA ASN A 74 0.32 -5.57 -13.27
C ASN A 74 1.06 -5.58 -14.62
N ALA A 75 0.58 -4.82 -15.59
CA ALA A 75 1.20 -4.71 -16.91
C ALA A 75 2.65 -4.20 -16.81
N GLN A 76 2.91 -3.23 -15.93
CA GLN A 76 4.24 -2.64 -15.72
C GLN A 76 5.07 -3.35 -14.64
N MET A 77 4.63 -4.51 -14.12
CA MET A 77 5.30 -5.26 -13.05
C MET A 77 5.65 -4.42 -11.80
N THR A 78 4.82 -3.43 -11.49
CA THR A 78 5.03 -2.48 -10.39
C THR A 78 4.24 -2.89 -9.14
N THR A 79 4.82 -2.67 -7.96
CA THR A 79 4.18 -2.98 -6.67
C THR A 79 3.40 -1.79 -6.11
N GLN A 80 2.43 -2.06 -5.23
CA GLN A 80 1.67 -1.01 -4.51
C GLN A 80 2.58 -0.07 -3.73
N ARG A 81 3.67 -0.61 -3.17
CA ARG A 81 4.68 0.14 -2.43
C ARG A 81 5.50 1.08 -3.31
N GLU A 82 5.74 0.72 -4.56
CA GLU A 82 6.48 1.59 -5.49
C GLU A 82 5.60 2.73 -5.97
N VAL A 83 4.36 2.41 -6.38
CA VAL A 83 3.36 3.43 -6.73
C VAL A 83 3.14 4.38 -5.56
N GLY A 84 2.89 3.85 -4.37
CA GLY A 84 2.68 4.67 -3.17
C GLY A 84 3.86 5.60 -2.91
N ARG A 85 5.08 5.07 -2.88
CA ARG A 85 6.28 5.88 -2.63
C ARG A 85 6.50 6.97 -3.68
N ARG A 86 6.28 6.67 -4.97
CA ARG A 86 6.44 7.65 -6.06
C ARG A 86 5.34 8.73 -6.02
N ALA A 87 4.13 8.36 -5.61
CA ALA A 87 2.98 9.27 -5.50
C ALA A 87 2.89 10.02 -4.17
N GLY A 88 3.80 9.78 -3.21
CA GLY A 88 3.72 10.35 -1.87
C GLY A 88 2.59 9.76 -1.00
N LEU A 89 2.14 8.54 -1.30
CA LEU A 89 1.08 7.83 -0.61
C LEU A 89 1.62 6.66 0.21
N SER A 90 0.91 6.30 1.29
CA SER A 90 1.26 5.10 2.05
C SER A 90 0.89 3.82 1.28
N ASP A 91 1.69 2.75 1.43
CA ASP A 91 1.39 1.42 0.88
C ASP A 91 -0.02 0.94 1.27
N ARG A 92 -0.43 1.28 2.50
CA ARG A 92 -1.73 0.94 3.05
C ARG A 92 -2.86 1.66 2.32
N THR A 93 -2.69 2.95 2.00
CA THR A 93 -3.68 3.74 1.25
C THR A 93 -3.99 3.07 -0.08
N VAL A 94 -2.95 2.73 -0.86
CA VAL A 94 -3.10 2.05 -2.17
C VAL A 94 -3.73 0.66 -2.02
N ALA A 95 -3.44 -0.06 -0.93
CA ALA A 95 -4.07 -1.35 -0.64
C ALA A 95 -5.55 -1.23 -0.26
N GLU A 96 -5.92 -0.23 0.53
CA GLU A 96 -7.29 0.00 0.98
C GLU A 96 -8.24 0.37 -0.17
N TRP A 97 -7.74 1.03 -1.22
CA TRP A 97 -8.52 1.32 -2.43
C TRP A 97 -9.10 0.07 -3.11
N ARG A 98 -8.37 -1.05 -3.03
CA ARG A 98 -8.81 -2.34 -3.57
C ARG A 98 -9.83 -3.05 -2.67
N LEU A 99 -9.92 -2.66 -1.40
CA LEU A 99 -10.62 -3.43 -0.38
C LEU A 99 -11.89 -2.75 0.14
N ARG A 100 -11.82 -1.45 0.47
CA ARG A 100 -12.89 -0.80 1.24
C ARG A 100 -13.02 0.72 1.06
N THR A 101 -11.97 1.41 0.59
CA THR A 101 -11.95 2.88 0.57
C THR A 101 -12.01 3.38 -0.88
N MET A 102 -12.79 4.42 -1.15
CA MET A 102 -12.72 5.10 -2.45
C MET A 102 -11.57 6.11 -2.45
N PRO A 103 -10.73 6.15 -3.51
CA PRO A 103 -9.69 7.16 -3.59
C PRO A 103 -10.29 8.55 -3.82
N PHE A 104 -9.65 9.58 -3.28
CA PHE A 104 -9.82 10.93 -3.78
C PHE A 104 -9.23 11.03 -5.19
N VAL A 105 -9.81 11.90 -6.03
CA VAL A 105 -9.45 12.00 -7.45
C VAL A 105 -7.99 12.43 -7.63
N ASP A 106 -7.52 13.39 -6.83
CA ASP A 106 -6.15 13.89 -6.78
C ASP A 106 -5.13 12.78 -6.44
N ALA A 107 -5.42 11.98 -5.42
CA ALA A 107 -4.54 10.88 -5.00
C ALA A 107 -4.50 9.76 -6.06
N LEU A 108 -5.63 9.49 -6.71
CA LEU A 108 -5.70 8.53 -7.81
C LEU A 108 -4.90 9.01 -9.02
N ASP A 109 -5.06 10.28 -9.39
CA ASP A 109 -4.34 10.91 -10.49
C ASP A 109 -2.83 10.87 -10.23
N ALA A 110 -2.38 11.28 -9.03
CA ALA A 110 -0.99 11.20 -8.63
C ALA A 110 -0.44 9.76 -8.73
N ALA A 111 -1.22 8.74 -8.35
CA ALA A 111 -0.82 7.34 -8.47
C ALA A 111 -0.71 6.89 -9.94
N LEU A 112 -1.64 7.29 -10.80
CA LEU A 112 -1.63 6.99 -12.24
C LEU A 112 -0.44 7.64 -12.94
N ASN A 113 -0.11 8.88 -12.58
CA ASN A 113 1.05 9.60 -13.13
C ASN A 113 2.37 8.86 -12.87
N THR A 114 2.49 8.10 -11.77
CA THR A 114 3.70 7.27 -11.50
C THR A 114 3.88 6.07 -12.45
N LEU A 115 2.85 5.78 -13.23
CA LEU A 115 2.76 4.72 -14.23
C LEU A 115 2.66 5.31 -15.65
N ASP A 116 2.97 6.60 -15.84
CA ASP A 116 2.88 7.30 -17.12
C ASP A 116 1.45 7.26 -17.71
N LEU A 117 0.44 7.38 -16.85
CA LEU A 117 -0.98 7.43 -17.21
C LEU A 117 -1.61 8.72 -16.69
N GLU A 118 -2.54 9.28 -17.45
CA GLU A 118 -3.29 10.48 -17.10
C GLU A 118 -4.77 10.15 -16.87
N LEU A 119 -5.40 10.81 -15.89
CA LEU A 119 -6.84 10.73 -15.69
C LEU A 119 -7.58 11.66 -16.65
N ALA A 120 -8.52 11.12 -17.44
CA ALA A 120 -9.29 11.89 -18.41
C ALA A 120 -10.80 11.77 -18.17
N ILE A 121 -11.52 12.86 -18.47
CA ILE A 121 -12.99 12.87 -18.56
C ILE A 121 -13.39 12.38 -19.95
N VAL A 122 -14.25 11.36 -20.01
CA VAL A 122 -14.69 10.73 -21.26
C VAL A 122 -16.20 10.53 -21.26
N PRO A 123 -16.86 10.44 -22.43
CA PRO A 123 -18.29 10.18 -22.51
C PRO A 123 -18.69 8.89 -21.80
N ILE A 124 -19.86 8.86 -21.19
CA ILE A 124 -20.39 7.65 -20.55
C ILE A 124 -20.52 6.53 -21.60
N GLY A 125 -20.09 5.31 -21.25
CA GLY A 125 -20.13 4.14 -22.15
C GLY A 125 -18.92 3.99 -23.09
N SER A 126 -17.98 4.94 -23.05
CA SER A 126 -16.70 4.85 -23.77
C SER A 126 -15.65 3.99 -23.04
N ARG A 127 -15.82 3.73 -21.74
CA ARG A 127 -14.88 2.97 -20.92
C ARG A 127 -15.14 1.47 -20.92
N ASP A 128 -14.10 0.67 -20.75
CA ASP A 128 -14.17 -0.77 -20.51
C ASP A 128 -14.44 -1.10 -19.02
N ALA A 129 -14.44 -2.39 -18.69
CA ALA A 129 -14.66 -2.86 -17.33
C ALA A 129 -13.56 -2.42 -16.33
N ASN A 130 -12.37 -2.06 -16.82
CA ASN A 130 -11.25 -1.59 -16.01
C ASN A 130 -11.13 -0.06 -16.04
N GLY A 131 -12.12 0.66 -16.56
CA GLY A 131 -12.12 2.11 -16.58
C GLY A 131 -11.22 2.74 -17.64
N PHE A 132 -10.60 1.96 -18.53
CA PHE A 132 -9.84 2.49 -19.66
C PHE A 132 -10.77 2.82 -20.83
N VAL A 133 -10.38 3.78 -21.67
CA VAL A 133 -11.12 4.10 -22.89
C VAL A 133 -11.08 2.91 -23.85
N ASN A 134 -12.24 2.47 -24.28
CA ASN A 134 -12.40 1.43 -25.28
C ASN A 134 -12.01 1.99 -26.65
N ARG A 135 -10.79 1.69 -27.08
CA ARG A 135 -10.23 2.18 -28.36
C ARG A 135 -11.07 1.83 -29.59
N ARG A 136 -11.94 0.81 -29.51
CA ARG A 136 -12.86 0.44 -30.61
C ARG A 136 -14.06 1.39 -30.75
N ARG A 137 -14.33 2.22 -29.75
CA ARG A 137 -15.43 3.21 -29.73
C ARG A 137 -14.92 4.65 -29.69
N ALA A 138 -13.60 4.84 -29.74
CA ALA A 138 -12.96 6.15 -29.61
C ALA A 138 -12.70 6.84 -30.96
N THR A 139 -13.43 6.45 -32.00
CA THR A 139 -13.43 7.16 -33.29
C THR A 139 -14.50 8.25 -33.21
N PRO A 140 -14.16 9.54 -33.44
CA PRO A 140 -15.14 10.62 -33.48
C PRO A 140 -16.17 10.43 -34.60
#